data_AF-A0A974YA55-F1
#
_entry.id   AF-A0A974YA55-F1
#
_cell.length_a   1.000
_cell.length_b   1.000
_cell.length_c   1.000
_cell.angle_alpha   90.00
_cell.angle_beta   90.00
_cell.angle_gamma   90.00
#
_symmetry.space_group_name_H-M   'P 1'
#
loop_
_entity.id
_entity.type
_entity.pdbx_description
1 polymer ?
#
loop_
_entity_poly.entity_id
_entity_poly.type
_entity_poly.pdbx_seq_one_letter_code
_entity_poly.pdbx_strand_id
1 'polypeptide(L)' 'MTPNQVELVAQAFYAAEHSGDWDDAPELLQEQFRDLARTAITLLQQQISHCRASLMRTKMSEPAHEKEAAQLLS' A
#
# COMPACT_ATOMS: atom_id res chain seq x y z
N MET A 1 -10.90 -2.59 3.53
CA MET A 1 -10.07 -3.61 4.19
C MET A 1 -10.98 -4.76 4.58
N THR A 2 -10.65 -6.00 4.22
CA THR A 2 -11.46 -7.17 4.62
C THR A 2 -10.93 -7.75 5.93
N PRO A 3 -11.77 -8.38 6.77
CA PRO A 3 -11.31 -9.01 8.02
C PRO A 3 -10.17 -10.02 7.79
N ASN A 4 -10.23 -10.76 6.69
CA ASN A 4 -9.22 -11.75 6.31
C ASN A 4 -7.82 -11.13 6.06
N GLN A 5 -7.75 -9.91 5.53
CA GLN A 5 -6.46 -9.24 5.32
C GLN A 5 -5.81 -8.82 6.63
N VAL A 6 -6.62 -8.39 7.61
CA VAL A 6 -6.12 -8.03 8.94
C VAL A 6 -5.51 -9.25 9.61
N GLU A 7 -6.21 -10.38 9.57
CA GLU A 7 -5.74 -11.61 10.24
C GLU A 7 -4.41 -12.11 9.66
N LEU A 8 -4.29 -12.15 8.33
CA LEU A 8 -3.06 -12.60 7.67
C LEU A 8 -1.85 -11.72 8.00
N VAL A 9 -2.05 -10.40 8.05
CA VAL A 9 -0.98 -9.46 8.39
C VAL A 9 -0.63 -9.54 9.88
N ALA A 10 -1.64 -9.69 10.75
CA ALA A 10 -1.43 -9.86 12.19
C ALA A 10 -0.62 -11.14 12.49
N GLN A 11 -0.99 -12.26 11.86
CA GLN A 11 -0.26 -13.53 11.94
C GLN A 11 1.18 -13.40 11.45
N ALA A 12 1.40 -12.71 10.33
CA ALA A 12 2.73 -12.49 9.80
C ALA A 12 3.60 -11.64 10.73
N PHE A 13 3.03 -10.60 11.35
CA PHE A 13 3.74 -9.78 12.34
C PHE A 13 4.05 -10.59 13.61
N TYR A 14 3.09 -11.35 14.11
CA TYR A 14 3.30 -12.19 15.27
C TYR A 14 4.40 -13.23 15.03
N ALA A 15 4.37 -13.94 13.91
CA ALA A 15 5.36 -14.96 13.55
C ALA A 15 6.77 -14.39 13.33
N ALA A 16 6.90 -13.09 13.03
CA ALA A 16 8.19 -12.43 12.91
C ALA A 16 8.84 -12.17 14.29
N GLU A 17 8.03 -11.99 15.33
CA GLU A 17 8.50 -11.67 16.69
C GLU A 17 8.47 -12.87 17.63
N HIS A 18 7.59 -13.83 17.37
CA HIS A 18 7.30 -14.96 18.25
C HIS A 18 7.49 -16.29 17.51
N SER A 19 8.05 -17.27 18.20
CA SER A 19 8.23 -18.64 17.68
C SER A 19 7.06 -19.57 17.99
N GLY A 20 6.00 -19.06 18.62
CA GLY A 20 4.81 -19.82 19.01
C GLY A 20 3.73 -19.84 17.94
N ASP A 21 2.73 -20.70 18.12
CA ASP A 21 1.54 -20.69 17.27
C ASP A 21 0.70 -19.43 17.54
N TRP A 22 0.10 -18.90 16.49
CA TRP A 22 -0.80 -17.75 16.56
C TRP A 22 -2.08 -18.09 17.31
N ASP A 23 -2.63 -19.29 17.05
CA ASP A 23 -3.90 -19.71 17.63
C ASP A 23 -3.81 -19.92 19.15
N ASP A 24 -2.60 -20.17 19.66
CA ASP A 24 -2.29 -20.31 21.09
C ASP A 24 -1.98 -18.96 21.78
N ALA A 25 -1.82 -17.88 21.01
CA ALA A 25 -1.51 -16.57 21.56
C ALA A 25 -2.70 -16.05 22.40
N PRO A 26 -2.46 -15.37 23.54
CA PRO A 26 -3.54 -14.77 24.32
C PRO A 26 -4.41 -13.85 23.46
N GLU A 27 -5.73 -13.86 23.63
CA GLU A 27 -6.65 -13.05 22.82
C GLU A 27 -6.29 -11.55 22.82
N LEU A 28 -5.86 -11.05 23.98
CA LEU A 28 -5.40 -9.66 24.11
C LEU A 28 -4.18 -9.37 23.22
N LEU A 29 -3.26 -10.32 23.11
CA LEU A 29 -2.08 -10.20 22.27
C LEU A 29 -2.47 -10.29 20.79
N GLN A 30 -3.37 -11.21 20.44
CA GLN A 30 -3.90 -11.30 19.08
C GLN A 30 -4.57 -9.98 18.66
N GLU A 31 -5.37 -9.36 19.53
CA GLU A 31 -6.02 -8.08 19.22
C GLU A 31 -5.00 -6.95 19.03
N GLN A 32 -3.92 -6.91 19.82
CA GLN A 32 -2.83 -5.95 19.61
C GLN A 32 -2.18 -6.10 18.24
N PHE A 33 -1.89 -7.32 17.80
CA PHE A 33 -1.34 -7.57 16.47
C PHE A 33 -2.34 -7.26 15.35
N ARG A 34 -3.65 -7.48 15.57
CA ARG A 34 -4.70 -7.04 14.64
C ARG A 34 -4.73 -5.51 14.52
N ASP A 35 -4.57 -4.77 15.61
CA ASP A 35 -4.50 -3.30 15.57
C ASP A 35 -3.28 -2.80 14.80
N LEU A 36 -2.12 -3.45 14.99
CA LEU A 36 -0.91 -3.17 14.21
C LEU A 36 -1.15 -3.45 12.72
N ALA A 37 -1.79 -4.57 12.39
CA ALA A 37 -2.13 -4.94 11.02
C ALA A 37 -3.08 -3.91 10.37
N ARG A 38 -4.13 -3.48 11.07
CA ARG A 38 -5.06 -2.43 10.61
C ARG A 38 -4.32 -1.12 10.32
N THR A 39 -3.40 -0.74 11.21
CA THR A 39 -2.57 0.47 11.06
C THR A 39 -1.66 0.37 9.84
N ALA A 40 -0.93 -0.75 9.70
CA ALA A 40 -0.01 -0.97 8.58
C ALA A 40 -0.75 -0.95 7.22
N ILE A 41 -1.89 -1.63 7.12
CA ILE A 41 -2.72 -1.65 5.90
C ILE A 41 -3.19 -0.24 5.55
N THR A 42 -3.63 0.54 6.56
CA THR A 42 -4.09 1.91 6.37
C THR A 42 -2.98 2.81 5.83
N LEU A 43 -1.79 2.75 6.44
CA LEU A 43 -0.61 3.52 5.99
C LEU A 43 -0.20 3.14 4.57
N LEU A 44 -0.20 1.85 4.24
CA LEU A 44 0.13 1.37 2.91
C LEU A 44 -0.87 1.87 1.87
N GLN A 45 -2.17 1.84 2.16
CA GLN A 45 -3.21 2.35 1.26
C GLN A 45 -3.09 3.86 1.03
N GLN A 46 -2.74 4.62 2.06
CA GLN A 46 -2.47 6.06 1.95
C GLN A 46 -1.27 6.32 1.04
N GLN A 47 -0.17 5.59 1.23
CA GLN A 47 1.03 5.70 0.38
C GLN A 47 0.75 5.31 -1.07
N ILE A 48 0.04 4.21 -1.33
CA ILE A 48 -0.35 3.81 -2.70
C ILE A 48 -1.18 4.90 -3.37
N SER A 49 -2.14 5.48 -2.63
CA SER A 49 -2.98 6.57 -3.14
C SER A 49 -2.16 7.81 -3.47
N HIS A 50 -1.21 8.17 -2.61
CA HIS A 50 -0.30 9.30 -2.83
C HIS A 50 0.60 9.07 -4.06
N CYS A 51 1.23 7.90 -4.18
CA CYS A 51 2.07 7.55 -5.33
C CYS A 51 1.27 7.59 -6.64
N ARG A 52 0.05 7.05 -6.65
CA ARG A 52 -0.83 7.08 -7.82
C ARG A 52 -1.18 8.52 -8.24
N ALA A 53 -1.50 9.38 -7.28
CA ALA A 53 -1.79 10.79 -7.55
C ALA A 53 -0.56 11.55 -8.10
N SER A 54 0.64 11.26 -7.59
CA SER A 54 1.89 11.84 -8.08
C SER A 54 2.16 11.42 -9.53
N LEU A 55 2.01 10.14 -9.85
CA LEU A 55 2.19 9.63 -11.22
C LEU A 55 1.20 10.22 -12.23
N MET A 56 -0.06 10.42 -11.83
CA MET A 56 -1.06 11.06 -12.69
C MET A 56 -0.72 12.54 -12.98
N ARG A 57 -0.18 13.26 -11.99
CA ARG A 57 0.25 14.65 -12.16
C ARG A 57 1.42 14.76 -13.13
N THR A 58 2.40 13.85 -13.05
CA THR A 58 3.55 13.84 -13.98
C THR A 58 3.12 13.60 -15.43
N LYS A 59 2.19 12.67 -15.68
CA LYS A 59 1.70 12.38 -17.04
C LYS A 59 0.89 13.51 -17.67
N MET A 60 0.31 14.40 -16.86
CA MET A 60 -0.41 15.60 -17.35
C MET A 60 0.53 16.79 -17.63
N SER A 61 1.79 16.70 -17.21
CA SER A 61 2.81 17.74 -17.40
C SER A 61 3.80 17.43 -18.53
N GLU A 62 3.58 16.37 -19.33
CA GLU A 62 4.25 16.20 -20.62
C GLU A 62 3.46 16.97 -21.69
N PRO A 63 3.89 18.19 -22.07
CA PRO A 63 3.26 18.88 -23.18
C PRO A 63 3.53 18.11 -24.48
N ALA A 64 2.47 17.94 -25.26
CA ALA A 64 2.52 17.52 -26.66
C ALA A 64 3.33 18.51 -27.52
N HIS A 65 4.66 18.46 -27.43
CA HIS A 65 5.58 19.15 -28.33
C HIS A 65 6.13 18.16 -29.37
N GLU A 66 5.27 17.61 -30.22
CA GLU A 66 5.75 16.87 -31.39
C GLU A 66 4.75 16.94 -32.55
N LYS A 67 4.33 18.16 -32.95
CA LYS A 67 3.67 18.38 -34.26
C LYS A 67 4.03 19.69 -34.97
N GLU A 68 5.16 20.31 -34.65
CA GLU A 68 5.58 21.56 -35.31
C GLU A 68 7.02 21.49 -35.83
N ALA A 69 7.38 20.39 -36.50
CA ALA A 69 8.65 20.27 -37.24
C ALA A 69 8.47 19.72 -38.67
N ALA A 70 7.23 19.60 -39.16
CA ALA A 70 6.94 19.06 -40.49
C ALA A 70 6.33 20.07 -41.49
N GLN A 71 6.23 21.35 -41.13
CA GLN A 71 5.62 22.38 -42.00
C GLN A 71 6.59 23.44 -42.55
N LEU A 72 7.89 23.32 -42.31
CA LEU A 72 8.91 24.25 -42.84
C LEU A 72 9.72 23.72 -44.04
N LEU A 73 9.31 22.60 -44.65
CA LEU A 73 9.98 22.02 -45.82
C LEU A 73 9.02 21.60 -46.95
N SER A 74 7.93 22.35 -47.18
CA SER A 74 7.08 22.18 -48.37
C SER A 74 7.08 23.42 -49.25
#